data_AF-A0A2V6ZM62-F1
#
_entry.id   AF-A0A2V6ZM62-F1
#
_cell.length_a   1.000
_cell.length_b   1.000
_cell.length_c   1.000
_cell.angle_alpha   90.00
_cell.angle_beta   90.00
_cell.angle_gamma   90.00
#
_symmetry.space_group_name_H-M   'P 1'
#
loop_
_entity.id
_entity.type
_entity.pdbx_description
1 polymer ?
#
loop_
_entity_poly.entity_id
_entity_poly.type
_entity_poly.pdbx_seq_one_letter_code
_entity_poly.pdbx_strand_id
1 'polypeptide(L)'
;MPYVITSLCTNDGACVEVCPVACIHTTPGASQFYIDPDVCIDCEQCEIVCPVDAIFKDVDIPVEHAASIDLNAGFFRRHKAVRGPVPVQSAWEMVHRAHAYAEANGLKVATVVVDEAGCPIAAGRMGGADPSAAELAFNKAYTAAAFQVATAELVPQARQPWLWSLAISHHGRIMPAAGGIAIAEGIAIIGAIGVAGAHRAEQDILCGQAALAVLESAGH
;
A
#
# COMPACT_ATOMS: atom_id res chain seq x y z
N MET A 1 -10.53 23.47 3.90
CA MET A 1 -10.62 23.03 5.30
C MET A 1 -11.72 21.98 5.34
N PRO A 2 -11.58 20.88 6.07
CA PRO A 2 -12.48 19.73 5.94
C PRO A 2 -13.84 19.95 6.61
N TYR A 3 -14.83 19.18 6.15
CA TYR A 3 -16.07 18.96 6.88
C TYR A 3 -15.89 17.89 7.97
N VAL A 4 -16.73 17.93 8.99
CA VAL A 4 -16.64 17.11 10.20
C VAL A 4 -18.02 16.59 10.57
N ILE A 5 -18.14 15.27 10.82
CA ILE A 5 -19.37 14.64 11.30
C ILE A 5 -19.38 14.63 12.83
N THR A 6 -20.41 15.23 13.42
CA THR A 6 -20.57 15.34 14.87
C THR A 6 -21.28 14.13 15.48
N SER A 7 -21.36 14.12 16.81
CA SER A 7 -22.12 13.11 17.56
C SER A 7 -23.63 13.14 17.31
N LEU A 8 -24.15 14.10 16.54
CA LEU A 8 -25.55 14.14 16.09
C LEU A 8 -25.86 13.10 15.01
N CYS A 9 -24.83 12.51 14.40
CA CYS A 9 -24.99 11.52 13.33
C CYS A 9 -25.77 10.28 13.81
N THR A 10 -26.77 9.89 13.03
CA THR A 10 -27.64 8.73 13.29
C THR A 10 -27.31 7.51 12.41
N ASN A 11 -26.14 7.50 11.75
CA ASN A 11 -25.70 6.43 10.85
C ASN A 11 -26.62 6.16 9.64
N ASP A 12 -27.32 7.18 9.13
CA ASP A 12 -28.18 7.06 7.94
C ASP A 12 -27.39 6.82 6.63
N GLY A 13 -26.25 7.48 6.47
CA GLY A 13 -25.31 7.23 5.36
C GLY A 13 -25.57 8.02 4.07
N ALA A 14 -26.60 8.87 3.97
CA ALA A 14 -26.86 9.70 2.76
C ALA A 14 -25.65 10.51 2.27
N CYS A 15 -24.81 10.98 3.20
CA CYS A 15 -23.58 11.73 2.89
C CYS A 15 -22.53 10.92 2.11
N VAL A 16 -22.52 9.59 2.22
CA VAL A 16 -21.53 8.71 1.57
C VAL A 16 -21.72 8.72 0.05
N GLU A 17 -22.96 8.61 -0.41
CA GLU A 17 -23.32 8.50 -1.83
C GLU A 17 -23.02 9.78 -2.63
N VAL A 18 -23.00 10.93 -1.96
CA VAL A 18 -22.78 12.23 -2.61
C VAL A 18 -21.34 12.73 -2.51
N CYS A 19 -20.46 12.01 -1.81
CA CYS A 19 -19.08 12.44 -1.63
C CYS A 19 -18.26 12.18 -2.92
N PRO A 20 -17.81 13.21 -3.66
CA PRO A 20 -17.15 13.03 -4.95
C PRO A 20 -15.76 12.38 -4.86
N VAL A 21 -15.17 12.38 -3.67
CA VAL A 21 -13.84 11.81 -3.38
C VAL A 21 -13.92 10.61 -2.42
N ALA A 22 -15.15 10.15 -2.13
CA ALA A 22 -15.42 9.01 -1.26
C ALA A 22 -14.63 9.04 0.07
N CYS A 23 -14.56 10.20 0.73
CA CYS A 23 -13.78 10.39 1.97
C CYS A 23 -14.55 10.08 3.25
N ILE A 24 -15.78 9.54 3.15
CA ILE A 24 -16.67 9.30 4.29
C ILE A 24 -16.76 7.81 4.55
N HIS A 25 -16.37 7.39 5.75
CA HIS A 25 -16.30 5.98 6.11
C HIS A 25 -16.81 5.71 7.52
N THR A 26 -17.14 4.45 7.78
CA THR A 26 -17.45 3.93 9.11
C THR A 26 -16.98 2.49 9.22
N THR A 27 -16.92 1.94 10.43
CA THR A 27 -16.64 0.52 10.68
C THR A 27 -17.86 -0.18 11.27
N PRO A 28 -18.01 -1.52 11.08
CA PRO A 28 -19.05 -2.27 11.76
C PRO A 28 -18.99 -2.06 13.28
N GLY A 29 -20.07 -1.54 13.86
CA GLY A 29 -20.16 -1.24 15.30
C GLY A 29 -19.76 0.19 15.70
N ALA A 30 -19.33 1.04 14.76
CA ALA A 30 -19.12 2.45 15.05
C ALA A 30 -20.44 3.21 15.24
N SER A 31 -20.42 4.20 16.13
CA SER A 31 -21.60 4.99 16.50
C SER A 31 -21.97 6.08 15.49
N GLN A 32 -21.09 6.40 14.54
CA GLN A 32 -21.27 7.44 13.53
C GLN A 32 -20.43 7.17 12.28
N PHE A 33 -20.66 7.94 11.21
CA PHE A 33 -19.72 8.09 10.10
C PHE A 33 -18.63 9.12 10.45
N TYR A 34 -17.54 9.07 9.70
CA TYR A 34 -16.38 9.95 9.85
C TYR A 34 -15.90 10.44 8.48
N ILE A 35 -15.46 11.70 8.40
CA ILE A 35 -14.86 12.32 7.21
C ILE A 35 -13.33 12.32 7.35
N ASP A 36 -12.62 11.88 6.31
CA ASP A 36 -11.15 11.95 6.25
C ASP A 36 -10.71 13.39 5.93
N PRO A 37 -10.08 14.11 6.88
CA PRO A 37 -9.70 15.49 6.68
C PRO A 37 -8.60 15.66 5.63
N ASP A 38 -7.81 14.62 5.33
CA ASP A 38 -6.75 14.67 4.33
C ASP A 38 -7.27 14.51 2.89
N VAL A 39 -8.48 13.97 2.73
CA VAL A 39 -9.08 13.67 1.42
C VAL A 39 -10.23 14.63 1.11
N CYS A 40 -10.89 15.18 2.13
CA CYS A 40 -11.99 16.12 1.95
C CYS A 40 -11.58 17.34 1.10
N ILE A 41 -12.34 17.61 0.04
CA ILE A 41 -12.11 18.73 -0.88
C ILE A 41 -13.03 19.94 -0.64
N ASP A 42 -13.72 20.00 0.50
CA ASP A 42 -14.55 21.16 0.90
C ASP A 42 -15.66 21.50 -0.11
N CYS A 43 -16.38 20.48 -0.61
CA CYS A 43 -17.40 20.64 -1.66
C CYS A 43 -18.86 20.75 -1.17
N GLU A 44 -19.09 20.74 0.16
CA GLU A 44 -20.38 20.99 0.84
C GLU A 44 -21.53 19.99 0.61
N GLN A 45 -21.41 19.07 -0.36
CA GLN A 45 -22.48 18.13 -0.71
C GLN A 45 -22.98 17.29 0.47
N CYS A 46 -22.10 16.87 1.36
CA CYS A 46 -22.47 16.04 2.51
C CYS A 46 -23.31 16.79 3.55
N GLU A 47 -23.06 18.09 3.76
CA GLU A 47 -23.83 18.92 4.70
C GLU A 47 -25.26 19.08 4.20
N ILE A 48 -25.43 19.40 2.92
CA ILE A 48 -26.74 19.63 2.28
C ILE A 48 -27.68 18.41 2.38
N VAL A 49 -27.13 17.19 2.33
CA VAL A 49 -27.95 15.97 2.34
C VAL A 49 -28.14 15.36 3.72
N CYS A 50 -27.52 15.90 4.76
CA CYS A 50 -27.60 15.32 6.10
C CYS A 50 -29.00 15.57 6.69
N PRO A 51 -29.78 14.52 7.01
CA PRO A 51 -31.16 14.69 7.48
C PRO A 51 -31.27 15.23 8.92
N VAL A 52 -30.15 15.27 9.66
CA VAL A 52 -30.07 15.62 11.08
C VAL A 52 -29.06 16.74 11.35
N ASP A 53 -28.61 17.44 10.29
CA ASP A 53 -27.68 18.57 10.39
C ASP A 53 -26.43 18.25 11.23
N ALA A 54 -25.89 17.04 11.07
CA ALA A 54 -24.77 16.56 11.87
C ALA A 54 -23.39 16.95 11.33
N ILE A 55 -23.31 17.60 10.16
CA ILE A 55 -22.07 17.83 9.43
C ILE A 55 -21.80 19.33 9.38
N PHE A 56 -20.63 19.75 9.84
CA PHE A 56 -20.22 21.15 9.86
C PHE A 56 -18.84 21.29 9.23
N LYS A 57 -18.55 22.47 8.68
CA LYS A 57 -17.17 22.85 8.39
C LYS A 57 -16.38 22.96 9.69
N ASP A 58 -15.13 22.51 9.71
CA ASP A 58 -14.28 22.52 10.92
C ASP A 58 -14.16 23.89 11.60
N VAL A 59 -14.20 24.98 10.83
CA VAL A 59 -14.16 26.36 11.34
C VAL A 59 -15.50 26.91 11.81
N ASP A 60 -16.60 26.33 11.34
CA ASP A 60 -17.97 26.79 11.63
C ASP A 60 -18.68 25.87 12.64
N ILE A 61 -17.96 24.88 13.18
CA ILE A 61 -18.51 23.90 14.12
C ILE A 61 -18.85 24.56 15.46
N PRO A 62 -20.05 24.30 16.03
CA PRO A 62 -20.39 24.73 17.38
C PRO A 62 -19.37 24.22 18.41
N VAL A 63 -19.07 25.05 19.42
CA VAL A 63 -18.05 24.74 20.43
C VAL A 63 -18.33 23.42 21.17
N GLU A 64 -19.60 23.11 21.41
CA GLU A 64 -20.05 21.84 22.00
C GLU A 64 -19.70 20.60 21.18
N HIS A 65 -19.46 20.76 19.87
CA HIS A 65 -19.09 19.70 18.95
C HIS A 65 -17.64 19.77 18.48
N ALA A 66 -16.84 20.74 18.94
CA ALA A 66 -15.45 20.91 18.48
C ALA A 66 -14.57 19.66 18.65
N ALA A 67 -14.85 18.82 19.66
CA ALA A 67 -14.17 17.53 19.85
C ALA A 67 -14.34 16.56 18.66
N SER A 68 -15.39 16.73 17.85
CA SER A 68 -15.64 15.93 16.67
C SER A 68 -14.57 16.10 15.59
N ILE A 69 -13.85 17.23 15.55
CA ILE A 69 -12.70 17.43 14.65
C ILE A 69 -11.67 16.32 14.88
N ASP A 70 -11.24 16.15 16.13
CA ASP A 70 -10.26 15.14 16.50
C ASP A 70 -10.81 13.72 16.44
N LEU A 71 -12.12 13.52 16.64
CA LEU A 71 -12.75 12.21 16.49
C LEU A 71 -12.72 11.73 15.03
N ASN A 72 -13.05 12.61 14.08
CA ASN A 72 -13.03 12.30 12.65
C ASN A 72 -11.60 12.00 12.21
N ALA A 73 -10.67 12.91 12.47
CA ALA A 73 -9.26 12.72 12.15
C ALA A 73 -8.68 11.47 12.85
N GLY A 74 -9.04 11.24 14.12
CA GLY A 74 -8.62 10.11 14.92
C GLY A 74 -9.14 8.76 14.42
N PHE A 75 -10.33 8.73 13.83
CA PHE A 75 -10.85 7.53 13.17
C PHE A 75 -9.92 7.11 12.04
N PHE A 76 -9.56 8.04 11.14
CA PHE A 76 -8.66 7.75 10.03
C PHE A 76 -7.23 7.51 10.50
N ARG A 77 -6.71 8.20 11.52
CA ARG A 77 -5.40 7.85 12.09
C ARG A 77 -5.30 6.41 12.61
N ARG A 78 -6.42 5.80 13.01
CA ARG A 78 -6.48 4.41 13.51
C ARG A 78 -6.85 3.38 12.46
N HIS A 79 -7.60 3.76 11.43
CA HIS A 79 -8.20 2.82 10.46
C HIS A 79 -7.75 3.04 9.01
N LYS A 80 -7.07 4.17 8.72
CA LYS A 80 -6.45 4.40 7.41
C LYS A 80 -5.19 3.53 7.38
N ALA A 81 -5.16 2.58 6.44
CA ALA A 81 -3.91 1.99 5.97
C ALA A 81 -2.91 3.14 5.74
N VAL A 82 -1.70 3.03 6.26
CA VAL A 82 -0.69 4.07 6.21
C VAL A 82 -0.51 4.47 4.74
N ARG A 83 -1.00 5.65 4.36
CA ARG A 83 -0.62 6.26 3.07
C ARG A 83 0.80 6.74 3.23
N GLY A 84 1.73 5.83 2.96
CA GLY A 84 3.15 6.10 2.97
C GLY A 84 3.89 4.87 2.45
N PRO A 85 5.16 5.06 2.03
CA PRO A 85 6.00 3.96 1.63
C PRO A 85 6.14 2.96 2.78
N VAL A 86 6.41 1.69 2.46
CA VAL A 86 6.72 0.64 3.45
C VAL A 86 7.69 1.20 4.50
N PRO A 87 7.37 1.15 5.81
CA PRO A 87 8.26 1.67 6.84
C PRO A 87 9.65 1.01 6.76
N VAL A 88 10.72 1.79 6.94
CA VAL A 88 12.10 1.32 6.77
C VAL A 88 12.40 0.09 7.63
N GLN A 89 11.92 0.06 8.88
CA GLN A 89 12.08 -1.10 9.77
C GLN A 89 11.38 -2.35 9.22
N SER A 90 10.14 -2.20 8.75
CA SER A 90 9.38 -3.30 8.13
C SER A 90 10.06 -3.80 6.85
N ALA A 91 10.61 -2.91 6.02
CA ALA A 91 11.36 -3.27 4.82
C ALA A 91 12.63 -4.08 5.16
N TRP A 92 13.36 -3.72 6.21
CA TRP A 92 14.49 -4.51 6.69
C TRP A 92 14.05 -5.87 7.25
N GLU A 93 12.94 -5.93 7.98
CA GLU A 93 12.41 -7.21 8.48
C GLU A 93 11.97 -8.12 7.33
N MET A 94 11.32 -7.59 6.29
CA MET A 94 10.98 -8.31 5.07
C MET A 94 12.22 -8.95 4.41
N VAL A 95 13.31 -8.19 4.28
CA VAL A 95 14.58 -8.71 3.73
C VAL A 95 15.11 -9.85 4.59
N HIS A 96 15.12 -9.69 5.92
CA HIS A 96 15.58 -10.74 6.84
C HIS A 96 14.70 -12.00 6.78
N ARG A 97 13.37 -11.84 6.69
CA ARG A 97 12.42 -12.97 6.58
C ARG A 97 12.60 -13.72 5.27
N ALA A 98 12.74 -13.02 4.15
CA ALA A 98 13.05 -13.64 2.86
C ALA A 98 14.36 -14.45 2.92
N HIS A 99 15.42 -13.87 3.51
CA HIS A 99 16.71 -14.55 3.65
C HIS A 99 16.65 -15.74 4.60
N ALA A 100 15.92 -15.65 5.70
CA ALA A 100 15.73 -16.76 6.63
C ALA A 100 14.98 -17.93 5.96
N TYR A 101 13.95 -17.63 5.17
CA TYR A 101 13.25 -18.64 4.38
C TYR A 101 14.17 -19.26 3.32
N ALA A 102 14.93 -18.43 2.60
CA ALA A 102 15.88 -18.90 1.60
C ALA A 102 16.95 -19.82 2.22
N GLU A 103 17.51 -19.43 3.37
CA GLU A 103 18.52 -20.22 4.09
C GLU A 103 17.97 -21.57 4.55
N ALA A 104 16.77 -21.59 5.13
CA ALA A 104 16.10 -22.83 5.55
C ALA A 104 15.85 -23.80 4.38
N ASN A 105 15.77 -23.28 3.15
CA ASN A 105 15.56 -24.06 1.93
C ASN A 105 16.85 -24.26 1.10
N GLY A 106 18.03 -23.92 1.64
CA GLY A 106 19.31 -24.09 0.96
C GLY A 106 19.51 -23.17 -0.24
N LEU A 107 18.81 -22.05 -0.30
CA LEU A 107 18.87 -21.06 -1.38
C LEU A 107 19.77 -19.88 -1.00
N LYS A 108 20.37 -19.25 -2.01
CA LYS A 108 21.15 -18.00 -1.86
C LYS A 108 20.56 -16.93 -2.77
N VAL A 109 19.85 -15.97 -2.19
CA VAL A 109 19.07 -14.97 -2.92
C VAL A 109 19.52 -13.54 -2.58
N ALA A 110 19.07 -12.59 -3.40
CA ALA A 110 18.99 -11.18 -3.06
C ALA A 110 17.53 -10.77 -2.94
N THR A 111 17.26 -9.80 -2.06
CA THR A 111 15.94 -9.27 -1.78
C THR A 111 16.03 -7.75 -1.75
N VAL A 112 15.10 -7.07 -2.43
CA VAL A 112 15.01 -5.61 -2.48
C VAL A 112 13.56 -5.21 -2.24
N VAL A 113 13.36 -4.23 -1.36
CA VAL A 113 12.06 -3.60 -1.09
C VAL A 113 12.13 -2.16 -1.61
N VAL A 114 11.10 -1.74 -2.32
CA VAL A 114 10.94 -0.40 -2.90
C VAL A 114 9.64 0.25 -2.41
N ASP A 115 9.58 1.59 -2.48
CA ASP A 115 8.35 2.35 -2.30
C ASP A 115 7.39 2.23 -3.49
N GLU A 116 6.23 2.89 -3.42
CA GLU A 116 5.22 2.88 -4.48
C GLU A 116 5.72 3.49 -5.81
N ALA A 117 6.75 4.34 -5.76
CA ALA A 117 7.40 4.93 -6.93
C ALA A 117 8.54 4.05 -7.49
N GLY A 118 8.87 2.94 -6.83
CA GLY A 118 9.96 2.05 -7.20
C GLY A 118 11.35 2.49 -6.70
N CYS A 119 11.43 3.44 -5.76
CA CYS A 119 12.70 3.81 -5.13
C CYS A 119 13.10 2.80 -4.05
N PRO A 120 14.37 2.35 -4.00
CA PRO A 120 14.83 1.42 -2.97
C PRO A 120 14.68 1.95 -1.55
N ILE A 121 14.11 1.12 -0.66
CA ILE A 121 14.03 1.35 0.79
C ILE A 121 15.04 0.47 1.53
N ALA A 122 15.08 -0.82 1.20
CA ALA A 122 15.97 -1.80 1.81
C ALA A 122 16.45 -2.84 0.77
N ALA A 123 17.70 -3.27 0.88
CA ALA A 123 18.28 -4.27 -0.01
C ALA A 123 19.26 -5.16 0.76
N GLY A 124 19.20 -6.46 0.51
CA GLY A 124 20.13 -7.43 1.07
C GLY A 124 20.45 -8.55 0.08
N ARG A 125 21.73 -8.90 -0.04
CA ARG A 125 22.19 -10.04 -0.84
C ARG A 125 22.92 -11.03 0.06
N MET A 126 22.47 -12.28 0.06
CA MET A 126 23.10 -13.34 0.84
C MET A 126 24.52 -13.64 0.31
N GLY A 127 25.43 -14.02 1.22
CA GLY A 127 26.73 -14.55 0.84
C GLY A 127 26.58 -15.79 -0.06
N GLY A 128 27.23 -15.79 -1.22
CA GLY A 128 27.15 -16.87 -2.20
C GLY A 128 26.00 -16.75 -3.22
N ALA A 129 25.12 -15.75 -3.12
CA ALA A 129 24.17 -15.46 -4.18
C ALA A 129 24.89 -14.90 -5.43
N ASP A 130 24.33 -15.15 -6.61
CA ASP A 130 24.87 -14.66 -7.88
C ASP A 130 25.08 -13.12 -7.85
N PRO A 131 26.16 -12.57 -8.43
CA PRO A 131 26.40 -11.12 -8.43
C PRO A 131 25.26 -10.29 -9.02
N SER A 132 24.57 -10.82 -10.04
CA SER A 132 23.45 -10.14 -10.71
C SER A 132 22.16 -10.19 -9.89
N ALA A 133 22.07 -11.06 -8.87
CA ALA A 133 20.84 -11.27 -8.10
C ALA A 133 20.30 -9.96 -7.49
N ALA A 134 21.16 -9.07 -7.01
CA ALA A 134 20.72 -7.80 -6.43
C ALA A 134 20.04 -6.88 -7.47
N GLU A 135 20.59 -6.80 -8.67
CA GLU A 135 20.02 -6.00 -9.76
C GLU A 135 18.72 -6.62 -10.28
N LEU A 136 18.69 -7.95 -10.46
CA LEU A 136 17.47 -8.66 -10.85
C LEU A 136 16.36 -8.50 -9.81
N ALA A 137 16.69 -8.62 -8.51
CA ALA A 137 15.73 -8.39 -7.43
C ALA A 137 15.19 -6.95 -7.45
N PHE A 138 16.06 -5.95 -7.65
CA PHE A 138 15.62 -4.56 -7.77
C PHE A 138 14.69 -4.35 -8.98
N ASN A 139 15.07 -4.85 -10.15
CA ASN A 139 14.26 -4.71 -11.37
C ASN A 139 12.90 -5.39 -11.24
N LYS A 140 12.83 -6.57 -10.60
CA LYS A 140 11.57 -7.23 -10.27
C LYS A 140 10.71 -6.40 -9.31
N ALA A 141 11.31 -5.84 -8.24
CA ALA A 141 10.60 -4.98 -7.29
C ALA A 141 10.06 -3.71 -7.98
N TYR A 142 10.91 -3.02 -8.74
CA TYR A 142 10.55 -1.84 -9.52
C TYR A 142 9.40 -2.14 -10.50
N THR A 143 9.45 -3.29 -11.16
CA THR A 143 8.40 -3.71 -12.10
C THR A 143 7.08 -3.97 -11.39
N ALA A 144 7.10 -4.66 -10.24
CA ALA A 144 5.91 -4.88 -9.45
C ALA A 144 5.30 -3.56 -8.94
N ALA A 145 6.13 -2.58 -8.54
CA ALA A 145 5.66 -1.24 -8.18
C ALA A 145 5.08 -0.50 -9.41
N ALA A 146 5.77 -0.50 -10.54
CA ALA A 146 5.32 0.24 -11.73
C ALA A 146 4.00 -0.28 -12.32
N PHE A 147 3.77 -1.60 -12.26
CA PHE A 147 2.58 -2.23 -12.82
C PHE A 147 1.52 -2.57 -11.77
N GLN A 148 1.84 -2.45 -10.48
CA GLN A 148 0.93 -2.72 -9.38
C GLN A 148 0.37 -4.15 -9.39
N VAL A 149 1.14 -5.10 -9.94
CA VAL A 149 0.83 -6.54 -10.03
C VAL A 149 2.08 -7.37 -9.77
N ALA A 150 1.94 -8.66 -9.48
CA ALA A 150 3.10 -9.53 -9.37
C ALA A 150 3.78 -9.68 -10.74
N THR A 151 5.12 -9.67 -10.77
CA THR A 151 5.86 -9.78 -12.04
C THR A 151 5.64 -11.13 -12.74
N ALA A 152 5.19 -12.14 -12.00
CA ALA A 152 4.76 -13.43 -12.54
C ALA A 152 3.57 -13.29 -13.51
N GLU A 153 2.66 -12.33 -13.27
CA GLU A 153 1.49 -12.07 -14.12
C GLU A 153 1.87 -11.39 -15.44
N LEU A 154 3.03 -10.74 -15.48
CA LEU A 154 3.57 -10.10 -16.68
C LEU A 154 4.35 -11.08 -17.56
N VAL A 155 4.71 -12.27 -17.07
CA VAL A 155 5.48 -13.28 -17.81
C VAL A 155 4.80 -13.67 -19.15
N PRO A 156 3.47 -13.93 -19.22
CA PRO A 156 2.81 -14.22 -20.49
C PRO A 156 2.87 -13.06 -21.50
N GLN A 157 3.08 -11.84 -21.01
CA GLN A 157 3.13 -10.61 -21.80
C GLN A 157 4.56 -10.21 -22.17
N ALA A 158 5.58 -10.96 -21.73
CA ALA A 158 7.01 -10.65 -21.93
C ALA A 158 7.41 -10.43 -23.40
N ARG A 159 6.67 -11.00 -24.35
CA ARG A 159 6.92 -10.89 -25.80
C ARG A 159 6.07 -9.83 -26.50
N GLN A 160 5.24 -9.11 -25.77
CA GLN A 160 4.37 -8.08 -26.34
C GLN A 160 5.18 -6.82 -26.70
N PRO A 161 5.04 -6.26 -27.91
CA PRO A 161 5.82 -5.09 -28.33
C PRO A 161 5.70 -3.87 -27.41
N TRP A 162 4.52 -3.64 -26.84
CA TRP A 162 4.29 -2.50 -25.95
C TRP A 162 5.12 -2.62 -24.65
N LEU A 163 5.30 -3.83 -24.12
CA LEU A 163 6.09 -4.06 -22.90
C LEU A 163 7.59 -3.86 -23.17
N TRP A 164 8.05 -4.19 -24.37
CA TRP A 164 9.42 -3.91 -24.82
C TRP A 164 9.69 -2.41 -24.93
N SER A 165 8.75 -1.65 -25.49
CA SER A 165 8.84 -0.18 -25.54
C SER A 165 8.94 0.43 -24.15
N LEU A 166 8.18 -0.09 -23.17
CA LEU A 166 8.29 0.34 -21.78
C LEU A 166 9.63 -0.07 -21.16
N ALA A 167 10.11 -1.30 -21.40
CA ALA A 167 11.42 -1.72 -20.92
C ALA A 167 12.54 -0.77 -21.38
N ILE A 168 12.53 -0.34 -22.65
CA ILE A 168 13.47 0.66 -23.16
C ILE A 168 13.29 2.01 -22.46
N SER A 169 12.04 2.48 -22.35
CA SER A 169 11.71 3.78 -21.76
C SER A 169 12.09 3.88 -20.28
N HIS A 170 12.04 2.77 -19.55
CA HIS A 170 12.45 2.67 -18.15
C HIS A 170 13.93 2.26 -17.98
N HIS A 171 14.75 2.39 -19.04
CA HIS A 171 16.18 2.08 -19.04
C HIS A 171 16.51 0.62 -18.65
N GLY A 172 15.72 -0.33 -19.14
CA GLY A 172 15.92 -1.76 -18.92
C GLY A 172 15.40 -2.29 -17.59
N ARG A 173 14.75 -1.46 -16.76
CA ARG A 173 14.28 -1.87 -15.42
C ARG A 173 13.05 -2.77 -15.43
N ILE A 174 12.23 -2.71 -16.48
CA ILE A 174 11.03 -3.56 -16.57
C ILE A 174 11.46 -5.01 -16.81
N MET A 175 11.18 -5.86 -15.83
CA MET A 175 11.55 -7.27 -15.78
C MET A 175 10.31 -8.14 -15.56
N PRO A 176 9.68 -8.65 -16.63
CA PRO A 176 8.56 -9.58 -16.56
C PRO A 176 9.05 -11.00 -16.25
N ALA A 177 9.63 -11.17 -15.07
CA ALA A 177 10.12 -12.44 -14.55
C ALA A 177 9.68 -12.61 -13.10
N ALA A 178 9.19 -13.80 -12.74
CA ALA A 178 8.67 -14.11 -11.42
C ALA A 178 9.65 -13.78 -10.27
N GLY A 179 9.10 -13.35 -9.13
CA GLY A 179 9.84 -12.98 -7.92
C GLY A 179 9.64 -11.54 -7.47
N GLY A 180 8.95 -10.69 -8.25
CA GLY A 180 8.48 -9.38 -7.82
C GLY A 180 7.01 -9.44 -7.38
N ILE A 181 6.70 -8.86 -6.22
CA ILE A 181 5.36 -8.86 -5.62
C ILE A 181 5.05 -7.43 -5.14
N ALA A 182 3.88 -6.91 -5.51
CA ALA A 182 3.39 -5.63 -5.01
C ALA A 182 3.00 -5.77 -3.53
N ILE A 183 3.33 -4.76 -2.72
CA ILE A 183 3.00 -4.70 -1.30
C ILE A 183 1.75 -3.86 -1.14
N ALA A 184 0.65 -4.51 -0.76
CA ALA A 184 -0.64 -3.85 -0.56
C ALA A 184 -0.96 -3.70 0.93
N GLU A 185 -1.55 -2.57 1.31
CA GLU A 185 -2.22 -2.37 2.59
C GLU A 185 -3.66 -1.92 2.32
N GLY A 186 -4.61 -2.83 2.56
CA GLY A 186 -5.99 -2.65 2.11
C GLY A 186 -6.08 -2.62 0.57
N ILE A 187 -6.59 -1.51 0.03
CA ILE A 187 -6.73 -1.30 -1.43
C ILE A 187 -5.55 -0.53 -2.05
N ALA A 188 -4.61 -0.05 -1.24
CA ALA A 188 -3.50 0.78 -1.69
C ALA A 188 -2.23 -0.06 -1.81
N ILE A 189 -1.46 0.15 -2.89
CA ILE A 189 -0.09 -0.36 -2.97
C ILE A 189 0.83 0.66 -2.32
N ILE A 190 1.58 0.21 -1.32
CA ILE A 190 2.51 1.03 -0.53
C ILE A 190 3.98 0.74 -0.89
N GLY A 191 4.21 -0.17 -1.85
CA GLY A 191 5.54 -0.50 -2.34
C GLY A 191 5.57 -1.83 -3.09
N ALA A 192 6.76 -2.39 -3.25
CA ALA A 192 6.95 -3.72 -3.80
C ALA A 192 8.20 -4.40 -3.25
N ILE A 193 8.23 -5.72 -3.31
CA ILE A 193 9.39 -6.55 -2.98
C ILE A 193 9.81 -7.35 -4.20
N GLY A 194 11.11 -7.51 -4.40
CA GLY A 194 11.69 -8.37 -5.42
C GLY A 194 12.70 -9.32 -4.83
N VAL A 195 12.64 -10.58 -5.24
CA VAL A 195 13.60 -11.63 -4.88
C VAL A 195 14.19 -12.24 -6.15
N ALA A 196 15.50 -12.49 -6.14
CA ALA A 196 16.18 -13.18 -7.23
C ALA A 196 17.37 -14.00 -6.72
N GLY A 197 17.68 -15.08 -7.44
CA GLY A 197 18.87 -15.91 -7.20
C GLY A 197 18.56 -17.36 -6.82
N ALA A 198 17.29 -17.72 -6.65
CA ALA A 198 16.94 -19.12 -6.47
C ALA A 198 17.12 -19.93 -7.77
N HIS A 199 17.14 -21.27 -7.65
CA HIS A 199 17.31 -22.16 -8.80
C HIS A 199 16.10 -22.18 -9.74
N ARG A 200 14.91 -21.93 -9.18
CA ARG A 200 13.65 -21.85 -9.93
C ARG A 200 12.90 -20.59 -9.55
N ALA A 201 12.20 -19.99 -10.51
CA ALA A 201 11.53 -18.72 -10.30
C ALA A 201 10.39 -18.82 -9.27
N GLU A 202 9.76 -19.99 -9.10
CA GLU A 202 8.76 -20.21 -8.05
C GLU A 202 9.35 -20.09 -6.64
N GLN A 203 10.63 -20.41 -6.47
CA GLN A 203 11.31 -20.29 -5.18
C GLN A 203 11.57 -18.82 -4.81
N ASP A 204 11.82 -17.96 -5.80
CA ASP A 204 11.90 -16.51 -5.57
C ASP A 204 10.54 -15.98 -5.06
N ILE A 205 9.43 -16.45 -5.63
CA ILE A 205 8.07 -16.09 -5.18
C ILE A 205 7.86 -16.52 -3.72
N LEU A 206 8.21 -17.75 -3.37
CA LEU A 206 8.03 -18.27 -2.00
C LEU A 206 8.84 -17.46 -0.98
N CYS A 207 10.07 -17.06 -1.32
CA CYS A 207 10.88 -16.18 -0.47
C CYS A 207 10.23 -14.81 -0.29
N GLY A 208 9.65 -14.25 -1.36
CA GLY A 208 8.91 -12.99 -1.32
C GLY A 208 7.63 -13.08 -0.49
N GLN A 209 6.86 -14.17 -0.63
CA GLN A 209 5.66 -14.42 0.17
C GLN A 209 5.98 -14.56 1.67
N ALA A 210 7.08 -15.25 2.01
CA ALA A 210 7.55 -15.34 3.39
C ALA A 210 7.90 -13.98 4.01
N ALA A 211 8.33 -13.01 3.19
CA ALA A 211 8.58 -11.65 3.64
C ALA A 211 7.30 -10.86 3.93
N LEU A 212 6.23 -11.07 3.15
CA LEU A 212 4.96 -10.35 3.32
C LEU A 212 4.24 -10.68 4.62
N ALA A 213 4.52 -11.82 5.25
CA ALA A 213 4.00 -12.19 6.57
C ALA A 213 4.37 -11.18 7.69
N VAL A 214 5.36 -10.31 7.47
CA VAL A 214 5.68 -9.19 8.38
C VAL A 214 4.48 -8.25 8.54
N LEU A 215 3.73 -8.01 7.46
CA LEU A 215 2.58 -7.09 7.47
C LEU A 215 1.38 -7.70 8.19
N GLU A 216 1.17 -9.00 8.05
CA GLU A 216 0.11 -9.73 8.76
C GLU A 216 0.33 -9.73 10.28
N SER A 217 1.59 -9.71 10.71
CA SER A 217 1.99 -9.69 12.12
C SER A 217 1.86 -8.29 12.76
N ALA A 218 1.87 -7.23 11.96
CA ALA A 218 1.80 -5.84 12.41
C ALA A 218 0.36 -5.29 12.54
N GLY A 219 -0.63 -5.98 11.96
CA GLY A 219 -2.03 -5.54 11.90
C GLY A 219 -2.93 -6.00 13.07
N HIS A 220 -2.42 -6.08 14.31
CA HIS A 220 -3.24 -6.32 15.51
C HIS A 220 -3.40 -5.07 16.36
#